data_AF-A0A453PCU1-F1
#
_entry.id   AF-A0A453PCU1-F1
#
_cell.length_a   1.000
_cell.length_b   1.000
_cell.length_c   1.000
_cell.angle_alpha   90.00
_cell.angle_beta   90.00
_cell.angle_gamma   90.00
#
_symmetry.space_group_name_H-M   'P 1'
#
loop_
_entity.id
_entity.type
_entity.pdbx_description
1 polymer ?
#
loop_
_entity_poly.entity_id
_entity_poly.type
_entity_poly.pdbx_seq_one_letter_code
_entity_poly.pdbx_strand_id
1 'polypeptide(L)'
;ESLVEAELSKLACPICYYPLVSSIDHQSAPSKSDSSLECSTCKKLYSKDDYWDLTVAVGSTEYSETMPAATELFRTQLVSFLYERGWRQNFIWGGFPGLEKEFEMAKDYLKPTSGGIIIDASCGSGLFSRLFVKSELYCLVVALDFSENMLKQCKEFIKQENISDEYGLQFS
;
A
#
# COMPACT_ATOMS: atom_id res chain seq x y z
N GLU A 1 1.79 4.23 22.58
CA GLU A 1 1.42 3.55 21.33
C GLU A 1 2.35 4.01 20.24
N SER A 2 2.80 3.11 19.37
CA SER A 2 3.52 3.53 18.16
C SER A 2 2.55 4.28 17.24
N LEU A 3 3.03 5.26 16.46
CA LEU A 3 2.21 5.96 15.45
C LEU A 3 1.47 4.94 14.56
N VAL A 4 2.16 3.89 14.13
CA VAL A 4 1.61 2.79 13.33
C VAL A 4 0.40 2.12 13.99
N GLU A 5 0.44 1.85 15.29
CA GLU A 5 -0.61 1.15 16.03
C GLU A 5 -1.86 2.03 16.22
N ALA A 6 -1.67 3.32 16.49
CA ALA A 6 -2.75 4.30 16.50
C ALA A 6 -3.40 4.48 15.12
N GLU A 7 -2.62 4.35 14.04
CA GLU A 7 -3.11 4.48 12.67
C GLU A 7 -3.82 3.21 12.15
N LEU A 8 -3.40 2.02 12.57
CA LEU A 8 -4.12 0.76 12.29
C LEU A 8 -5.54 0.76 12.88
N SER A 9 -5.76 1.49 13.98
CA SER A 9 -7.10 1.65 14.58
C SER A 9 -8.11 2.40 13.68
N LYS A 10 -7.63 3.07 12.63
CA LYS A 10 -8.48 3.76 11.63
C LYS A 10 -8.93 2.86 10.49
N LEU A 11 -8.44 1.62 10.41
CA LEU A 11 -8.84 0.67 9.38
C LEU A 11 -10.22 0.09 9.67
N ALA A 12 -10.98 -0.13 8.60
CA ALA A 12 -12.29 -0.74 8.65
C ALA A 12 -12.32 -2.01 7.80
N CYS A 13 -13.16 -2.96 8.19
CA CYS A 13 -13.39 -4.17 7.42
C CYS A 13 -13.98 -3.80 6.04
N PRO A 14 -13.38 -4.25 4.92
CA PRO A 14 -13.89 -3.97 3.57
C PRO A 14 -15.28 -4.55 3.29
N ILE A 15 -15.73 -5.51 4.10
CA ILE A 15 -17.05 -6.15 3.95
C ILE A 15 -18.10 -5.45 4.81
N CYS A 16 -17.76 -5.18 6.08
CA CYS A 16 -18.73 -4.69 7.07
C CYS A 16 -18.64 -3.19 7.33
N TYR A 17 -17.58 -2.53 6.89
CA TYR A 17 -17.26 -1.12 7.15
C TYR A 17 -17.16 -0.73 8.64
N TYR A 18 -17.04 -1.72 9.53
CA TYR A 18 -16.77 -1.51 10.96
C TYR A 18 -15.26 -1.55 11.25
N PRO A 19 -14.79 -0.81 12.27
CA PRO A 19 -13.38 -0.79 12.65
C PRO A 19 -12.82 -2.19 12.90
N LEU A 20 -11.58 -2.40 12.44
CA LEU A 20 -10.81 -3.60 12.73
C LEU A 20 -10.16 -3.48 14.10
N VAL A 21 -10.08 -4.60 14.82
CA VAL A 21 -9.43 -4.67 16.13
C VAL A 21 -8.18 -5.53 16.02
N SER A 22 -7.10 -5.14 16.71
CA SER A 22 -5.91 -5.98 16.79
C SER A 22 -6.25 -7.30 17.46
N SER A 23 -6.01 -8.40 16.76
CA SER A 23 -6.09 -9.75 17.31
C SER A 23 -4.84 -9.97 18.16
N ILE A 24 -4.94 -9.69 19.46
CA ILE A 24 -3.90 -10.07 20.41
C ILE A 24 -4.12 -11.54 20.72
N ASP A 25 -3.17 -12.40 20.33
CA ASP A 25 -3.20 -13.83 20.60
C ASP A 25 -3.37 -14.11 22.11
N HIS A 26 -4.59 -14.38 22.54
CA HIS A 26 -4.85 -15.12 23.77
C HIS A 26 -4.61 -16.60 23.51
N GLN A 27 -3.34 -17.00 23.33
CA GLN A 27 -2.72 -18.28 23.73
C GLN A 27 -1.49 -18.64 22.88
N SER A 28 -0.34 -18.72 23.54
CA SER A 28 0.84 -19.56 23.24
C SER A 28 1.99 -18.98 22.38
N ALA A 29 3.08 -18.63 23.08
CA ALA A 29 4.50 -18.61 22.67
C ALA A 29 4.98 -17.68 21.51
N PRO A 30 6.19 -17.09 21.63
CA PRO A 30 6.68 -16.06 20.72
C PRO A 30 7.34 -16.69 19.48
N SER A 31 6.60 -16.83 18.39
CA SER A 31 7.19 -17.02 17.06
C SER A 31 6.71 -15.89 16.16
N LYS A 32 7.64 -15.00 15.77
CA LYS A 32 7.52 -13.89 14.80
C LYS A 32 6.14 -13.21 14.73
N SER A 33 6.11 -11.97 15.24
CA SER A 33 4.97 -11.04 15.28
C SER A 33 4.22 -10.88 13.94
N ASP A 34 3.33 -11.81 13.61
CA ASP A 34 2.35 -11.61 12.56
C ASP A 34 1.22 -10.77 13.16
N SER A 35 1.31 -9.46 12.94
CA SER A 35 0.23 -8.55 13.30
C SER A 35 -1.02 -8.97 12.52
N SER A 36 -2.13 -9.23 13.24
CA SER A 36 -3.41 -9.60 12.66
C SER A 36 -4.52 -8.66 13.12
N LEU A 37 -5.48 -8.42 12.24
CA LEU A 37 -6.64 -7.57 12.42
C LEU A 37 -7.91 -8.39 12.24
N GLU A 38 -8.86 -8.26 13.17
CA GLU A 38 -10.14 -8.97 13.12
C GLU A 38 -11.30 -7.98 12.97
N CYS A 39 -12.28 -8.32 12.14
CA CYS A 39 -13.56 -7.62 12.15
C CYS A 39 -14.43 -8.11 13.32
N SER A 40 -14.84 -7.18 14.18
CA SER A 40 -15.74 -7.48 15.31
C SER A 40 -17.10 -8.05 14.89
N THR A 41 -17.54 -7.77 13.66
CA THR A 41 -18.86 -8.15 13.13
C THR A 41 -18.82 -9.49 12.38
N CYS A 42 -18.06 -9.61 11.30
CA CYS A 42 -18.02 -10.83 10.49
C CYS A 42 -16.94 -11.84 10.92
N LYS A 43 -16.12 -11.51 11.92
CA LYS A 43 -15.04 -12.38 12.43
C LYS A 43 -13.97 -12.73 11.40
N LYS A 44 -13.94 -12.04 10.26
CA LYS A 44 -12.89 -12.19 9.25
C LYS A 44 -11.57 -11.65 9.80
N LEU A 45 -10.52 -12.45 9.66
CA LEU A 45 -9.15 -12.13 10.03
C LEU A 45 -8.38 -11.66 8.80
N TYR A 46 -7.61 -10.59 8.99
CA TYR A 46 -6.69 -10.03 8.01
C TYR A 46 -5.30 -10.13 8.64
N SER A 47 -4.37 -10.82 7.97
CA SER A 47 -3.01 -11.01 8.47
C SER A 47 -2.06 -10.14 7.65
N LYS A 48 -1.06 -9.58 8.29
CA LYS A 48 0.01 -8.87 7.60
C LYS A 48 1.15 -9.84 7.28
N ASP A 49 1.47 -10.00 6.01
CA ASP A 49 2.74 -10.61 5.58
C ASP A 49 3.68 -9.50 5.11
N ASP A 50 3.84 -9.32 3.80
CA ASP A 50 4.58 -8.19 3.26
C ASP A 50 3.81 -6.87 3.32
N TYR A 51 2.49 -6.94 3.22
CA TYR A 51 1.51 -5.85 3.24
C TYR A 51 0.21 -6.37 3.89
N TRP A 52 -0.74 -5.48 4.17
CA TRP A 52 -2.08 -5.85 4.62
C TRP A 52 -2.99 -6.11 3.41
N ASP A 53 -3.45 -7.33 3.21
CA ASP A 53 -4.45 -7.63 2.19
C ASP A 53 -5.85 -7.34 2.73
N LEU A 54 -6.46 -6.22 2.31
CA LEU A 54 -7.82 -5.83 2.66
C LEU A 54 -8.77 -5.98 1.46
N THR A 55 -8.44 -6.85 0.51
CA THR A 55 -9.35 -7.18 -0.58
C THR A 55 -10.56 -7.95 -0.04
N VAL A 56 -11.72 -7.81 -0.69
CA VAL A 56 -12.95 -8.52 -0.29
C VAL A 56 -12.74 -10.04 -0.41
N ALA A 57 -11.99 -10.46 -1.42
CA ALA A 57 -11.73 -11.85 -1.76
C ALA A 57 -10.70 -12.56 -0.86
N VAL A 58 -9.98 -11.84 0.02
CA VAL A 58 -8.91 -12.43 0.84
C VAL A 58 -9.40 -13.66 1.60
N GLY A 59 -8.69 -14.79 1.43
CA GLY A 59 -9.04 -16.08 2.04
C GLY A 59 -10.31 -16.76 1.51
N SER A 60 -10.95 -16.23 0.46
CA SER A 60 -12.11 -16.87 -0.18
C SER A 60 -11.68 -17.68 -1.41
N THR A 61 -12.26 -18.87 -1.59
CA THR A 61 -12.08 -19.71 -2.79
C THR A 61 -13.25 -19.60 -3.77
N GLU A 62 -14.35 -18.96 -3.35
CA GLU A 62 -15.62 -18.89 -4.11
C GLU A 62 -15.72 -17.68 -5.02
N TYR A 63 -14.94 -16.61 -4.75
CA TYR A 63 -14.97 -15.38 -5.52
C TYR A 63 -13.68 -15.21 -6.32
N SER A 64 -13.77 -15.47 -7.63
CA SER A 64 -12.72 -15.15 -8.60
C SER A 64 -13.14 -13.86 -9.31
N GLU A 65 -12.51 -12.73 -8.98
CA GLU A 65 -12.69 -11.51 -9.73
C GLU A 65 -12.01 -11.67 -11.09
N THR A 66 -12.79 -11.85 -12.16
CA THR A 66 -12.24 -11.79 -13.51
C THR A 66 -11.87 -10.35 -13.82
N MET A 67 -10.59 -10.06 -13.77
CA MET A 67 -10.05 -8.73 -14.05
C MET A 67 -9.81 -8.52 -15.55
N PRO A 68 -9.86 -7.25 -16.03
CA PRO A 68 -9.45 -6.92 -17.38
C PRO A 68 -8.01 -7.39 -17.65
N ALA A 69 -7.73 -7.86 -18.88
CA ALA A 69 -6.40 -8.34 -19.26
C ALA A 69 -5.27 -7.32 -19.03
N ALA A 70 -5.58 -6.02 -19.13
CA ALA A 70 -4.65 -4.96 -18.80
C ALA A 70 -4.26 -4.95 -17.31
N THR A 71 -5.21 -5.15 -16.41
CA THR A 71 -4.97 -5.24 -14.96
C THR A 71 -4.12 -6.47 -14.63
N GLU A 72 -4.42 -7.61 -15.25
CA GLU A 72 -3.62 -8.84 -15.10
C GLU A 72 -2.17 -8.67 -15.59
N LEU A 73 -1.95 -7.88 -16.64
CA LEU A 73 -0.60 -7.57 -17.11
C LEU A 73 0.23 -6.84 -16.03
N PHE A 74 -0.36 -5.88 -15.31
CA PHE A 74 0.30 -5.18 -14.20
C PHE A 74 0.51 -6.05 -12.96
N ARG A 75 -0.16 -7.20 -12.87
CA ARG A 75 0.10 -8.23 -11.86
C ARG A 75 1.32 -9.09 -12.18
N THR A 76 1.95 -8.96 -13.35
CA THR A 76 3.14 -9.76 -13.69
C THR A 76 4.43 -9.20 -13.07
N GLN A 77 5.31 -10.10 -12.63
CA GLN A 77 6.63 -9.74 -12.06
C GLN A 77 7.53 -9.00 -13.06
N LEU A 78 7.37 -9.28 -14.37
CA LEU A 78 8.13 -8.58 -15.41
C LEU A 78 7.74 -7.10 -15.48
N VAL A 79 6.44 -6.80 -15.40
CA VAL A 79 5.96 -5.41 -15.43
C VAL A 79 6.41 -4.67 -14.19
N SER A 80 6.30 -5.24 -12.99
CA SER A 80 6.78 -4.58 -11.77
C SER A 80 8.29 -4.30 -11.81
N PHE A 81 9.09 -5.23 -12.34
CA PHE A 81 10.53 -5.04 -12.51
C PHE A 81 10.88 -3.95 -13.52
N LEU A 82 10.19 -3.92 -14.68
CA LEU A 82 10.46 -2.98 -15.76
C LEU A 82 9.81 -1.61 -15.58
N TYR A 83 8.85 -1.48 -14.65
CA TYR A 83 8.02 -0.29 -14.50
C TYR A 83 8.86 0.99 -14.38
N GLU A 84 9.75 1.02 -13.37
CA GLU A 84 10.69 2.13 -13.15
C GLU A 84 11.93 2.05 -14.07
N ARG A 85 12.22 0.88 -14.66
CA ARG A 85 13.42 0.60 -15.49
C ARG A 85 13.21 0.82 -16.99
N GLY A 86 12.21 1.61 -17.39
CA GLY A 86 12.02 1.96 -18.80
C GLY A 86 10.55 2.07 -19.22
N TRP A 87 9.63 1.38 -18.53
CA TRP A 87 8.23 1.36 -18.95
C TRP A 87 7.60 2.76 -18.82
N ARG A 88 7.65 3.35 -17.62
CA ARG A 88 7.05 4.65 -17.32
C ARG A 88 7.70 5.80 -18.09
N GLN A 89 8.97 5.67 -18.50
CA GLN A 89 9.64 6.67 -19.33
C GLN A 89 8.93 6.86 -20.69
N ASN A 90 8.18 5.86 -21.17
CA ASN A 90 7.36 6.00 -22.38
C ASN A 90 6.16 6.93 -22.20
N PHE A 91 5.77 7.28 -20.97
CA PHE A 91 4.65 8.20 -20.74
C PHE A 91 4.92 9.60 -21.31
N ILE A 92 6.18 9.96 -21.55
CA ILE A 92 6.54 11.19 -22.27
C ILE A 92 5.86 11.24 -23.65
N TRP A 93 5.68 10.11 -24.34
CA TRP A 93 4.95 10.04 -25.61
C TRP A 93 3.45 10.37 -25.46
N GLY A 94 2.89 10.21 -24.27
CA GLY A 94 1.54 10.63 -23.90
C GLY A 94 1.44 12.08 -23.41
N GLY A 95 2.54 12.85 -23.45
CA GLY A 95 2.59 14.24 -22.99
C GLY A 95 2.85 14.43 -21.48
N PHE A 96 3.20 13.34 -20.77
CA PHE A 96 3.51 13.42 -19.35
C PHE A 96 4.86 14.15 -19.12
N PRO A 97 4.93 15.06 -18.14
CA PRO A 97 6.07 15.97 -18.01
C PRO A 97 7.28 15.36 -17.29
N GLY A 98 7.19 14.09 -16.86
CA GLY A 98 8.25 13.39 -16.13
C GLY A 98 8.03 13.42 -14.61
N LEU A 99 8.74 12.54 -13.92
CA LEU A 99 8.53 12.26 -12.49
C LEU A 99 8.67 13.51 -11.62
N GLU A 100 9.73 14.28 -11.80
CA GLU A 100 10.05 15.43 -10.96
C GLU A 100 8.95 16.49 -11.08
N LYS A 101 8.52 16.79 -12.31
CA LYS A 101 7.49 17.80 -12.56
C LYS A 101 6.11 17.31 -12.13
N GLU A 102 5.79 16.04 -12.32
CA GLU A 102 4.56 15.44 -11.79
C GLU A 102 4.51 15.52 -10.26
N PHE A 103 5.64 15.25 -9.59
CA PHE A 103 5.72 15.33 -8.13
C PHE A 103 5.57 16.78 -7.63
N GLU A 104 6.21 17.75 -8.26
CA GLU A 104 6.00 19.18 -7.93
C GLU A 104 4.55 19.61 -8.11
N MET A 105 3.91 19.20 -9.21
CA MET A 105 2.50 19.48 -9.46
C MET A 105 1.60 18.85 -8.38
N ALA A 106 1.88 17.62 -7.97
CA ALA A 106 1.14 16.95 -6.91
C ALA A 106 1.30 17.67 -5.56
N LYS A 107 2.52 18.08 -5.20
CA LYS A 107 2.78 18.83 -3.97
C LYS A 107 2.05 20.18 -3.96
N ASP A 108 2.07 20.91 -5.07
CA ASP A 108 1.40 22.21 -5.16
C ASP A 108 -0.11 22.06 -5.00
N TYR A 109 -0.70 21.09 -5.69
CA TYR A 109 -2.13 20.79 -5.60
C TYR A 109 -2.56 20.36 -4.19
N LEU A 110 -1.76 19.50 -3.54
CA LEU A 110 -2.08 18.94 -2.22
C LEU A 110 -1.61 19.79 -1.04
N LYS A 111 -1.02 20.96 -1.28
CA LYS A 111 -0.51 21.86 -0.24
C LYS A 111 -1.48 22.14 0.93
N PRO A 112 -2.81 22.27 0.75
CA PRO A 112 -3.74 22.46 1.86
C PRO A 112 -3.82 21.27 2.84
N THR A 113 -3.25 20.12 2.49
CA THR A 113 -3.36 18.85 3.24
C THR A 113 -2.08 18.48 4.00
N SER A 114 -1.04 19.33 3.95
CA SER A 114 0.23 19.09 4.64
C SER A 114 0.05 18.82 6.14
N GLY A 115 0.84 17.88 6.66
CA GLY A 115 0.74 17.35 8.02
C GLY A 115 -0.35 16.29 8.21
N GLY A 116 -1.20 16.06 7.19
CA GLY A 116 -2.20 15.00 7.18
C GLY A 116 -1.66 13.64 6.71
N ILE A 117 -2.59 12.77 6.34
CA ILE A 117 -2.34 11.44 5.76
C ILE A 117 -2.54 11.52 4.25
N ILE A 118 -1.63 10.94 3.48
CA ILE A 118 -1.78 10.80 2.02
C ILE A 118 -1.95 9.33 1.65
N ILE A 119 -2.87 9.07 0.71
CA ILE A 119 -3.12 7.74 0.14
C ILE A 119 -2.71 7.77 -1.33
N ASP A 120 -1.69 7.00 -1.67
CA ASP A 120 -1.21 6.76 -3.03
C ASP A 120 -1.88 5.48 -3.56
N ALA A 121 -2.99 5.67 -4.28
CA ALA A 121 -3.79 4.60 -4.85
C ALA A 121 -3.24 4.17 -6.23
N SER A 122 -3.15 2.86 -6.45
CA SER A 122 -2.43 2.29 -7.59
C SER A 122 -0.97 2.73 -7.60
N CYS A 123 -0.30 2.59 -6.45
CA CYS A 123 1.04 3.10 -6.22
C CYS A 123 2.12 2.43 -7.09
N GLY A 124 1.80 1.32 -7.76
CA GLY A 124 2.76 0.49 -8.46
C GLY A 124 3.89 0.08 -7.52
N SER A 125 5.13 0.17 -7.98
CA SER A 125 6.32 -0.07 -7.15
C SER A 125 6.60 1.02 -6.10
N GLY A 126 5.62 1.88 -5.79
CA GLY A 126 5.70 2.88 -4.73
C GLY A 126 6.55 4.10 -5.07
N LEU A 127 6.69 4.44 -6.35
CA LEU A 127 7.55 5.55 -6.79
C LEU A 127 7.15 6.88 -6.15
N PHE A 128 5.87 7.26 -6.21
CA PHE A 128 5.36 8.49 -5.59
C PHE A 128 5.27 8.37 -4.08
N SER A 129 4.79 7.24 -3.55
CA SER A 129 4.82 6.93 -2.13
C SER A 129 6.18 7.22 -1.49
N ARG A 130 7.27 6.71 -2.08
CA ARG A 130 8.64 6.94 -1.58
C ARG A 130 9.07 8.41 -1.65
N LEU A 131 8.67 9.14 -2.70
CA LEU A 131 8.91 10.59 -2.79
C LEU A 131 8.14 11.35 -1.71
N PHE A 132 6.90 10.99 -1.43
CA PHE A 132 6.10 11.61 -0.36
C PHE A 132 6.69 11.34 1.02
N VAL A 133 7.16 10.12 1.29
CA VAL A 133 7.83 9.81 2.57
C VAL A 133 9.09 10.68 2.72
N LYS A 134 9.95 10.73 1.69
CA LYS A 134 11.18 11.55 1.69
C LYS A 134 10.92 13.06 1.79
N SER A 135 9.73 13.53 1.41
CA SER A 135 9.38 14.94 1.48
C SER A 135 9.01 15.41 2.88
N GLU A 136 8.68 14.48 3.79
CA GLU A 136 8.25 14.76 5.17
C GLU A 136 7.03 15.70 5.26
N LEU A 137 6.26 15.85 4.17
CA LEU A 137 5.10 16.73 4.11
C LEU A 137 3.86 16.16 4.80
N TYR A 138 3.86 14.86 5.07
CA TYR A 138 2.72 14.11 5.60
C TYR A 138 3.15 13.31 6.83
N CYS A 139 2.26 13.15 7.80
CA CYS A 139 2.54 12.34 8.99
C CYS A 139 2.48 10.84 8.69
N LEU A 140 1.79 10.44 7.61
CA LEU A 140 1.69 9.06 7.15
C LEU A 140 1.47 9.02 5.63
N VAL A 141 2.18 8.10 4.97
CA VAL A 141 1.97 7.73 3.58
C VAL A 141 1.40 6.31 3.51
N VAL A 142 0.25 6.17 2.87
CA VAL A 142 -0.39 4.88 2.62
C VAL A 142 -0.24 4.53 1.14
N ALA A 143 0.50 3.48 0.85
CA ALA A 143 0.67 2.94 -0.50
C ALA A 143 -0.29 1.77 -0.69
N LEU A 144 -1.14 1.81 -1.72
CA LEU A 144 -1.98 0.67 -2.06
C LEU A 144 -1.97 0.34 -3.53
N ASP A 145 -1.88 -0.95 -3.83
CA ASP A 145 -1.93 -1.49 -5.19
C ASP A 145 -2.56 -2.88 -5.16
N PHE A 146 -3.36 -3.17 -6.17
CA PHE A 146 -3.97 -4.49 -6.32
C PHE A 146 -2.95 -5.57 -6.71
N SER A 147 -1.82 -5.18 -7.30
CA SER A 147 -0.76 -6.08 -7.73
C SER A 147 0.19 -6.40 -6.57
N GLU A 148 0.11 -7.64 -6.10
CA GLU A 148 1.02 -8.18 -5.08
C GLU A 148 2.50 -8.04 -5.50
N ASN A 149 2.78 -8.16 -6.80
CA ASN A 149 4.14 -8.02 -7.34
C ASN A 149 4.62 -6.56 -7.32
N MET A 150 3.71 -5.59 -7.48
CA MET A 150 4.02 -4.17 -7.31
C MET A 150 4.32 -3.85 -5.85
N LEU A 151 3.51 -4.35 -4.91
CA LEU A 151 3.72 -4.17 -3.47
C LEU A 151 5.04 -4.81 -2.99
N LYS A 152 5.35 -6.03 -3.44
CA LYS A 152 6.65 -6.67 -3.16
C LYS A 152 7.82 -5.83 -3.66
N GLN A 153 7.74 -5.32 -4.89
CA GLN A 153 8.77 -4.44 -5.47
C GLN A 153 8.88 -3.11 -4.70
N CYS A 154 7.75 -2.54 -4.26
CA CYS A 154 7.71 -1.36 -3.41
C CYS A 154 8.49 -1.57 -2.11
N LYS A 155 8.21 -2.68 -1.41
CA LYS A 155 8.94 -3.07 -0.19
C LYS A 155 10.44 -3.24 -0.42
N GLU A 156 10.85 -3.83 -1.54
CA GLU A 156 12.28 -3.93 -1.90
C GLU A 156 12.92 -2.55 -2.07
N PHE A 157 12.26 -1.63 -2.77
CA PHE A 157 12.78 -0.29 -2.99
C PHE A 157 12.83 0.55 -1.71
N ILE A 158 11.83 0.45 -0.84
CA ILE A 158 11.84 1.06 0.50
C ILE A 158 13.08 0.62 1.28
N LYS A 159 13.38 -0.68 1.29
CA LYS A 159 14.58 -1.24 1.93
C LYS A 159 15.87 -0.73 1.29
N GLN A 160 15.96 -0.73 -0.04
CA GLN A 160 17.15 -0.26 -0.77
C GLN A 160 17.45 1.22 -0.52
N GLU A 161 16.41 2.02 -0.32
CA GLU A 161 16.52 3.46 -0.07
C GLU A 161 16.61 3.83 1.42
N ASN A 162 16.64 2.84 2.32
CA ASN A 162 16.69 3.01 3.77
C ASN A 162 15.55 3.90 4.31
N ILE A 163 14.34 3.76 3.74
CA ILE A 163 13.15 4.44 4.23
C ILE A 163 12.60 3.66 5.44
N SER A 164 12.30 4.37 6.53
CA SER A 164 11.76 3.76 7.75
C SER A 164 10.31 3.29 7.56
N ASP A 165 10.00 2.08 8.03
CA ASP A 165 8.66 1.49 7.99
C ASP A 165 7.65 2.26 8.86
N GLU A 166 8.08 3.20 9.69
CA GLU A 166 7.21 4.02 10.55
C GLU A 166 6.41 5.10 9.79
N TYR A 167 6.85 5.45 8.57
CA TYR A 167 6.22 6.50 7.75
C TYR A 167 5.38 5.95 6.59
N GLY A 168 5.39 4.62 6.39
CA GLY A 168 4.79 3.97 5.23
C GLY A 168 4.00 2.73 5.59
N LEU A 169 2.69 2.71 5.28
CA LEU A 169 1.86 1.51 5.34
C LEU A 169 1.54 1.02 3.93
N GLN A 170 1.61 -0.30 3.72
CA GLN A 170 1.28 -0.94 2.44
C GLN A 170 0.02 -1.79 2.56
N PHE A 171 -0.87 -1.65 1.59
CA PHE A 171 -2.13 -2.40 1.51
C PHE A 171 -2.36 -2.96 0.11
N SER A 172 -3.00 -4.12 0.03
CA SER A 172 -3.66 -4.61 -1.19
C SER A 172 -5.17 -4.48 -1.07
#